data_AF-A0A9X1VB25-F1
#
_entry.id   AF-A0A9X1VB25-F1
#
_cell.length_a   1.000
_cell.length_b   1.000
_cell.length_c   1.000
_cell.angle_alpha   90.00
_cell.angle_beta   90.00
_cell.angle_gamma   90.00
#
_symmetry.space_group_name_H-M   'P 1'
#
loop_
_entity.id
_entity.type
_entity.pdbx_description
1 polymer ?
#
loop_
_entity_poly.entity_id
_entity_poly.type
_entity_poly.pdbx_seq_one_letter_code
_entity_poly.pdbx_strand_id
1 'polypeptide(L)' 'MTDFEEAPLASKWVVYIDETGMISLPYVICDQLGFQIGDEVELDLDEQHIYMRHVQK' A
#
# COMPACT_ATOMS: atom_id res chain seq x y z
N MET A 1 9.57 2.72 23.48
CA MET A 1 9.74 2.94 22.03
C MET A 1 9.65 1.56 21.43
N THR A 2 8.51 1.25 20.82
CA THR A 2 8.31 -0.05 20.16
C THR A 2 9.04 0.03 18.84
N ASP A 3 10.10 -0.77 18.71
CA ASP A 3 10.79 -1.00 17.44
C ASP A 3 9.74 -1.49 16.44
N PHE A 4 9.46 -0.67 15.43
CA PHE A 4 8.85 -1.15 14.21
C PHE A 4 9.95 -1.94 13.51
N GLU A 5 9.97 -3.26 13.68
CA GLU A 5 10.70 -4.13 12.76
C GLU A 5 10.20 -3.76 11.35
N GLU A 6 11.05 -3.10 10.56
CA GLU A 6 10.77 -2.83 9.16
C GLU A 6 10.37 -4.15 8.53
N ALA A 7 9.10 -4.25 8.12
CA ALA A 7 8.66 -5.38 7.33
C ALA A 7 9.66 -5.55 6.18
N PRO A 8 10.11 -6.78 5.86
CA PRO A 8 11.24 -7.04 4.95
C PRO A 8 11.05 -6.55 3.51
N LEU A 9 9.94 -5.86 3.23
CA LEU A 9 9.58 -5.20 1.99
C LEU A 9 9.69 -3.66 2.10
N ALA A 10 10.71 -3.14 2.80
CA ALA A 10 11.08 -1.71 2.78
C ALA A 10 11.65 -1.31 1.40
N SER A 11 10.91 -1.56 0.34
CA SER A 11 11.17 -1.01 -0.97
C SER A 11 10.32 0.24 -1.09
N LYS A 12 10.98 1.40 -1.18
CA LYS A 12 10.29 2.67 -1.44
C LYS A 12 9.91 2.67 -2.91
N TRP A 13 8.61 2.72 -3.20
CA TRP A 13 8.09 2.76 -4.55
C TRP A 13 7.50 4.13 -4.85
N VAL A 14 7.75 4.62 -6.05
CA VAL A 14 7.03 5.77 -6.58
C VAL A 14 5.71 5.27 -7.13
N VAL A 15 4.61 5.71 -6.52
CA VAL A 15 3.25 5.47 -7.02
C VAL A 15 2.74 6.71 -7.74
N TYR A 16 1.99 6.50 -8.82
CA TYR A 16 1.35 7.58 -9.55
C TYR A 16 -0.10 7.71 -9.08
N ILE A 17 -0.47 8.93 -8.72
CA ILE A 17 -1.84 9.33 -8.42
C ILE A 17 -2.32 10.14 -9.62
N ASP A 18 -3.38 9.68 -10.27
CA ASP A 18 -3.98 10.41 -11.39
C ASP A 18 -4.90 11.55 -10.92
N GLU A 19 -5.45 12.31 -11.87
CA GLU A 19 -6.34 13.45 -11.59
C GLU A 19 -7.65 13.04 -10.89
N THR A 20 -8.01 11.76 -10.92
CA THR A 20 -9.19 11.21 -10.24
C THR A 20 -8.88 10.76 -8.81
N GLY A 21 -7.61 10.81 -8.40
CA GLY A 21 -7.14 10.28 -7.12
C GLY A 21 -6.89 8.77 -7.14
N MET A 22 -6.83 8.14 -8.32
CA MET A 22 -6.58 6.71 -8.43
C MET A 22 -5.09 6.42 -8.26
N ILE A 23 -4.76 5.50 -7.35
CA ILE A 23 -3.40 5.01 -7.13
C ILE A 23 -3.20 3.74 -7.95
N SER A 24 -2.24 3.76 -8.87
CA SER A 24 -1.85 2.57 -9.62
C SER A 24 -0.70 1.85 -8.93
N LEU A 25 -0.94 0.62 -8.48
CA LEU A 25 0.09 -0.25 -7.91
C LEU A 25 0.68 -1.17 -8.97
N PRO A 26 2.01 -1.35 -9.02
CA PRO A 26 2.62 -2.35 -9.90
C PRO A 26 2.15 -3.76 -9.54
N TYR A 27 1.86 -4.57 -10.55
CA TYR A 27 1.37 -5.96 -10.37
C TYR A 27 2.22 -6.79 -9.42
N VAL A 28 3.55 -6.65 -9.49
CA VAL A 28 4.50 -7.37 -8.61
C VAL A 28 4.28 -7.03 -7.13
N ILE A 29 3.88 -5.80 -6.82
CA ILE A 29 3.58 -5.37 -5.44
C ILE A 29 2.25 -5.96 -4.99
N CYS A 30 1.24 -5.95 -5.85
CA CYS A 30 -0.03 -6.59 -5.55
C CYS A 30 0.15 -8.08 -5.25
N ASP A 31 0.95 -8.79 -6.05
CA ASP A 31 1.25 -10.21 -5.85
C ASP A 31 2.00 -10.47 -4.53
N GLN A 32 3.01 -9.65 -4.22
CA GLN A 32 3.77 -9.76 -2.95
C GLN A 32 2.92 -9.45 -1.70
N LEU A 33 1.99 -8.51 -1.80
CA LEU A 33 1.11 -8.11 -0.71
C LEU A 33 -0.15 -8.99 -0.62
N GLY A 34 -0.43 -9.81 -1.64
CA GLY A 34 -1.60 -10.66 -1.72
C GLY A 34 -2.89 -9.94 -2.14
N PHE A 35 -2.78 -8.74 -2.72
CA PHE A 35 -3.93 -8.00 -3.24
C PHE A 35 -4.50 -8.62 -4.52
N GLN A 36 -5.81 -8.80 -4.54
CA GLN A 36 -6.57 -9.26 -5.71
C GLN A 36 -7.47 -8.15 -6.25
N ILE A 37 -7.84 -8.27 -7.52
CA ILE A 37 -8.81 -7.35 -8.13
C ILE A 37 -10.16 -7.52 -7.41
N GLY A 38 -10.66 -6.42 -6.85
CA GLY A 38 -11.92 -6.39 -6.11
C GLY A 38 -11.75 -6.43 -4.59
N ASP A 39 -10.52 -6.55 -4.08
CA ASP A 39 -10.26 -6.44 -2.64
C ASP A 39 -10.59 -5.04 -2.12
N GLU A 40 -11.21 -5.00 -0.93
CA GLU A 40 -11.36 -3.76 -0.17
C GLU A 40 -10.03 -3.46 0.55
N VAL A 41 -9.50 -2.25 0.30
CA VAL A 41 -8.25 -1.77 0.90
C VAL A 41 -8.55 -0.49 1.67
N GLU A 42 -8.08 -0.44 2.92
CA GLU A 42 -8.11 0.76 3.74
C GLU A 42 -6.82 1.56 3.52
N LEU A 43 -6.97 2.87 3.33
CA LEU A 43 -5.87 3.81 3.13
C LEU A 43 -5.79 4.73 4.35
N ASP A 44 -4.61 4.80 4.96
CA ASP A 44 -4.28 5.77 5.99
C ASP A 44 -3.14 6.68 5.50
N LEU A 45 -3.19 7.97 5.84
CA LEU A 45 -2.25 8.96 5.33
C LEU A 45 -1.63 9.76 6.48
N ASP A 46 -0.31 9.93 6.42
CA ASP A 46 0.42 10.92 7.21
C ASP A 46 1.06 11.99 6.30
N GLU A 47 1.84 12.93 6.87
CA GLU A 47 2.45 14.02 6.12
C GLU A 47 3.43 13.58 5.02
N GLN A 48 3.92 12.32 5.05
CA GLN A 48 4.97 11.82 4.18
C GLN A 48 4.66 10.45 3.55
N HIS A 49 3.66 9.72 4.05
CA HIS A 49 3.41 8.32 3.71
C HIS A 49 1.93 8.02 3.51
N ILE A 50 1.68 7.02 2.65
CA ILE A 50 0.39 6.36 2.48
C ILE A 50 0.57 4.92 2.96
N TYR A 51 -0.22 4.52 3.94
CA TYR A 51 -0.30 3.16 4.43
C TYR A 51 -1.52 2.47 3.82
N MET A 52 -1.33 1.23 3.37
CA MET A 52 -2.38 0.43 2.76
C MET A 52 -2.56 -0.85 3.55
N ARG A 53 -3.80 -1.21 3.88
CA ARG A 53 -4.13 -2.43 4.63
C ARG A 53 -5.30 -3.17 4.00
N HIS A 54 -5.22 -4.49 3.93
CA HIS A 54 -6.36 -5.34 3.58
C HIS A 54 -7.48 -5.22 4.63
N VAL A 55 -8.71 -5.06 4.15
CA VAL A 55 -9.90 -5.23 4.99
C VAL A 55 -10.28 -6.71 4.99
N GLN A 56 -9.76 -7.47 5.95
CA GLN A 56 -10.25 -8.85 6.18
C GLN A 56 -11.61 -8.78 6.88
N LYS A 57 -12.65 -9.33 6.24
CA LYS A 57 -13.97 -9.55 6.88
C LYS A 57 -14.02 -10.88 7.59
#